data_AF-A0A550GDE7-F1
#
_entry.id   AF-A0A550GDE7-F1
#
_cell.length_a   1.000
_cell.length_b   1.000
_cell.length_c   1.000
_cell.angle_alpha   90.00
_cell.angle_beta   90.00
_cell.angle_gamma   90.00
#
_symmetry.space_group_name_H-M   'P 1'
#
loop_
_entity.id
_entity.type
_entity.pdbx_description
1 polymer ?
#
loop_
_entity_poly.entity_id
_entity_poly.type
_entity_poly.pdbx_seq_one_letter_code
_entity_poly.pdbx_strand_id
1 'polypeptide(L)'
;MRINTETGKAFVFSSGKNMGVFKGVGFPEDVAEFFCLEDYAGYLWTVHGRFPTNTPGWWGGAHPFNILDWTVVHNGELSSYGINRRYLEMYGYKCTMQTDTEVMAYAVDLLMRRQGLSVEMMAKVFAAPLWSEIDEMNPEQRRLNTLLRQTYGSLLMNGPFGILIAHHGEMIGLTDRIKLRPLVAGTRGDILYMSSEEAAMRLVSPSLDKFWSPRGGEPVVGKLRSQKAFETAMGTRR
;
A
#
# COMPACT_ATOMS: atom_id res chain seq x y z
N MET A 1 -14.70 -12.61 4.11
CA MET A 1 -13.54 -13.53 4.16
C MET A 1 -13.90 -14.82 4.90
N ARG A 2 -14.85 -15.62 4.41
CA ARG A 2 -15.30 -16.82 5.14
C ARG A 2 -14.19 -17.87 5.30
N ILE A 3 -13.43 -18.14 4.24
CA ILE A 3 -12.38 -19.17 4.25
C ILE A 3 -11.36 -18.91 5.37
N ASN A 4 -10.77 -17.72 5.41
CA ASN A 4 -9.73 -17.37 6.37
C ASN A 4 -10.24 -17.22 7.81
N THR A 5 -11.56 -17.08 8.04
CA THR A 5 -12.10 -16.82 9.39
C THR A 5 -12.87 -17.99 10.00
N GLU A 6 -13.45 -18.88 9.17
CA GLU A 6 -14.40 -19.90 9.63
C GLU A 6 -13.92 -21.33 9.41
N THR A 7 -13.03 -21.57 8.44
CA THR A 7 -12.71 -22.97 8.06
C THR A 7 -11.61 -23.59 8.90
N GLY A 8 -10.59 -22.82 9.29
CA GLY A 8 -9.38 -23.31 9.99
C GLY A 8 -8.54 -24.34 9.20
N LYS A 9 -8.94 -24.68 7.97
CA LYS A 9 -8.33 -25.74 7.15
C LYS A 9 -7.64 -25.22 5.89
N ALA A 10 -7.95 -23.99 5.50
CA ALA A 10 -7.43 -23.37 4.30
C ALA A 10 -7.21 -21.88 4.53
N PHE A 11 -6.34 -21.30 3.71
CA PHE A 11 -5.98 -19.89 3.79
C PHE A 11 -5.77 -19.32 2.39
N VAL A 12 -6.44 -18.21 2.11
CA VAL A 12 -6.35 -17.47 0.86
C VAL A 12 -5.53 -16.20 1.11
N PHE A 13 -4.35 -16.12 0.50
CA PHE A 13 -3.49 -14.93 0.56
C PHE A 13 -3.49 -14.07 -0.70
N SER A 14 -4.06 -14.60 -1.78
CA SER A 14 -4.13 -13.96 -3.10
C SER A 14 -5.52 -14.22 -3.67
N SER A 15 -6.27 -13.17 -3.98
CA SER A 15 -7.62 -13.26 -4.54
C SER A 15 -7.99 -11.97 -5.28
N GLY A 16 -7.73 -11.93 -6.59
CA GLY A 16 -8.13 -10.83 -7.46
C GLY A 16 -8.15 -11.26 -8.92
N LYS A 17 -8.68 -10.40 -9.79
CA LYS A 17 -8.59 -10.59 -11.24
C LYS A 17 -7.31 -9.92 -11.76
N ASN A 18 -6.61 -10.60 -12.67
CA ASN A 18 -5.44 -10.06 -13.36
C ASN A 18 -4.33 -9.55 -12.41
N MET A 19 -4.10 -10.31 -11.34
CA MET A 19 -3.06 -10.07 -10.33
C MET A 19 -2.67 -11.39 -9.66
N GLY A 20 -1.47 -11.46 -9.11
CA GLY A 20 -1.01 -12.54 -8.23
C GLY A 20 -0.20 -11.97 -7.05
N VAL A 21 -0.44 -12.47 -5.84
CA VAL A 21 0.47 -12.28 -4.71
C VAL A 21 1.28 -13.55 -4.55
N PHE A 22 2.60 -13.41 -4.44
CA PHE A 22 3.54 -14.49 -4.20
C PHE A 22 4.31 -14.13 -2.94
N LYS A 23 4.22 -14.98 -1.92
CA LYS A 23 4.83 -14.70 -0.61
C LYS A 23 5.21 -15.97 0.11
N GLY A 24 6.27 -15.89 0.91
CA GLY A 24 6.83 -17.02 1.65
C GLY A 24 7.73 -16.56 2.79
N VAL A 25 8.40 -17.53 3.40
CA VAL A 25 9.46 -17.30 4.40
C VAL A 25 10.77 -17.81 3.79
N GLY A 26 11.78 -16.96 3.72
CA GLY A 26 13.06 -17.25 3.07
C GLY A 26 13.70 -16.00 2.50
N PHE A 27 14.78 -16.17 1.74
CA PHE A 27 15.37 -15.06 1.00
C PHE A 27 14.49 -14.69 -0.21
N PRO A 28 14.49 -13.41 -0.65
CA PRO A 28 13.72 -12.99 -1.81
C PRO A 28 13.99 -13.83 -3.07
N GLU A 29 15.24 -14.25 -3.27
CA GLU A 29 15.68 -15.07 -4.40
C GLU A 29 15.02 -16.46 -4.37
N ASP A 30 15.00 -17.12 -3.21
CA ASP A 30 14.36 -18.43 -3.03
C ASP A 30 12.86 -18.36 -3.32
N VAL A 31 12.20 -17.27 -2.88
CA VAL A 31 10.77 -17.05 -3.13
C VAL A 31 10.53 -16.79 -4.61
N ALA A 32 11.41 -16.06 -5.29
CA ALA A 32 11.30 -15.79 -6.71
C ALA A 32 11.43 -17.08 -7.53
N GLU A 33 12.42 -17.92 -7.22
CA GLU A 33 12.64 -19.21 -7.87
C GLU A 33 11.47 -20.18 -7.60
N PHE A 34 11.01 -20.30 -6.35
CA PHE A 34 9.92 -21.20 -5.98
C PHE A 34 8.62 -20.92 -6.75
N PHE A 35 8.35 -19.65 -7.04
CA PHE A 35 7.16 -19.22 -7.79
C PHE A 35 7.43 -19.00 -9.29
N CYS A 36 8.63 -19.27 -9.79
CA CYS A 36 9.05 -19.04 -11.18
C CYS A 36 8.73 -17.60 -11.63
N LEU A 37 9.05 -16.58 -10.82
CA LEU A 37 8.64 -15.19 -11.10
C LEU A 37 9.20 -14.65 -12.42
N GLU A 38 10.30 -15.22 -12.92
CA GLU A 38 10.89 -14.94 -14.23
C GLU A 38 9.96 -15.26 -15.41
N ASP A 39 9.00 -16.18 -15.23
CA ASP A 39 8.03 -16.56 -16.26
C ASP A 39 6.82 -15.61 -16.32
N TYR A 40 6.73 -14.66 -15.37
CA TYR A 40 5.60 -13.73 -15.28
C TYR A 40 5.92 -12.38 -15.92
N ALA A 41 4.95 -11.85 -16.65
CA ALA A 41 4.97 -10.48 -17.15
C ALA A 41 3.92 -9.63 -16.42
N GLY A 42 4.31 -8.43 -16.00
CA GLY A 42 3.44 -7.48 -15.33
C GLY A 42 3.91 -6.05 -15.59
N TYR A 43 2.95 -5.12 -15.64
CA TYR A 43 3.22 -3.68 -15.77
C TYR A 43 3.35 -2.98 -14.42
N LEU A 44 2.99 -3.68 -13.35
CA LEU A 44 2.96 -3.18 -11.99
C LEU A 44 3.49 -4.27 -11.07
N TRP A 45 4.46 -3.91 -10.23
CA TRP A 45 5.08 -4.81 -9.27
C TRP A 45 5.19 -4.12 -7.91
N THR A 46 4.84 -4.84 -6.85
CA THR A 46 5.08 -4.43 -5.46
C THR A 46 5.83 -5.55 -4.75
N VAL A 47 6.94 -5.22 -4.11
CA VAL A 47 7.82 -6.19 -3.43
C VAL A 47 8.13 -5.69 -2.02
N HIS A 48 8.30 -6.61 -1.08
CA HIS A 48 8.61 -6.25 0.30
C HIS A 48 9.39 -7.35 1.02
N GLY A 49 10.59 -7.01 1.52
CA GLY A 49 11.31 -7.82 2.50
C GLY A 49 10.89 -7.46 3.92
N ARG A 50 10.35 -8.41 4.69
CA ARG A 50 9.87 -8.18 6.06
C ARG A 50 10.87 -8.67 7.10
N PHE A 51 11.22 -7.81 8.05
CA PHE A 51 11.98 -8.18 9.24
C PHE A 51 11.06 -8.17 10.48
N PRO A 52 10.60 -9.34 10.97
CA PRO A 52 9.66 -9.39 12.09
C PRO A 52 10.38 -9.15 13.43
N THR A 53 10.06 -8.07 14.13
CA THR A 53 10.60 -7.75 15.46
C THR A 53 9.64 -8.13 16.60
N ASN A 54 8.34 -7.91 16.41
CA ASN A 54 7.33 -7.98 17.48
C ASN A 54 6.33 -9.13 17.35
N THR A 55 6.38 -9.90 16.25
CA THR A 55 5.47 -11.03 15.99
C THR A 55 6.26 -12.22 15.44
N PRO A 56 5.88 -13.47 15.76
CA PRO A 56 6.50 -14.64 15.12
C PRO A 56 6.42 -14.53 13.60
N GLY A 57 7.55 -14.78 12.93
CA GLY A 57 7.59 -14.88 11.49
C GLY A 57 6.78 -16.08 11.01
N TRP A 58 5.76 -15.82 10.19
CA TRP A 58 5.01 -16.88 9.49
C TRP A 58 4.61 -16.38 8.11
N TRP A 59 4.46 -17.31 7.17
CA TRP A 59 4.25 -16.99 5.75
C TRP A 59 2.97 -16.17 5.50
N GLY A 60 1.90 -16.35 6.30
CA GLY A 60 0.67 -15.59 6.15
C GLY A 60 0.81 -14.11 6.50
N GLY A 61 1.73 -13.78 7.41
CA GLY A 61 2.11 -12.41 7.78
C GLY A 61 3.14 -11.77 6.84
N ALA A 62 3.64 -12.49 5.83
CA ALA A 62 4.45 -11.90 4.78
C ALA A 62 3.62 -10.95 3.90
N HIS A 63 4.28 -9.92 3.39
CA HIS A 63 3.71 -8.97 2.43
C HIS A 63 3.98 -9.47 0.99
N PRO A 64 3.23 -9.00 -0.02
CA PRO A 64 2.07 -8.08 0.05
C PRO A 64 0.82 -8.67 0.75
N PHE A 65 0.01 -7.79 1.33
CA PHE A 65 -1.39 -8.10 1.68
C PHE A 65 -2.29 -7.78 0.51
N ASN A 66 -3.36 -8.55 0.33
CA ASN A 66 -4.27 -8.41 -0.80
C ASN A 66 -5.75 -8.51 -0.40
N ILE A 67 -6.57 -7.68 -1.05
CA ILE A 67 -8.03 -7.77 -1.06
C ILE A 67 -8.54 -7.41 -2.46
N LEU A 68 -9.23 -8.33 -3.14
CA LEU A 68 -9.61 -8.15 -4.54
C LEU A 68 -8.36 -7.86 -5.41
N ASP A 69 -8.37 -6.81 -6.22
CA ASP A 69 -7.21 -6.38 -7.01
C ASP A 69 -6.28 -5.42 -6.26
N TRP A 70 -6.56 -5.11 -4.99
CA TRP A 70 -5.75 -4.20 -4.18
C TRP A 70 -4.64 -4.95 -3.48
N THR A 71 -3.42 -4.42 -3.55
CA THR A 71 -2.28 -4.87 -2.75
C THR A 71 -1.74 -3.73 -1.91
N VAL A 72 -1.27 -4.07 -0.70
CA VAL A 72 -0.57 -3.14 0.18
C VAL A 72 0.69 -3.80 0.71
N VAL A 73 1.81 -3.08 0.59
CA VAL A 73 3.04 -3.35 1.33
C VAL A 73 3.29 -2.21 2.29
N HIS A 74 3.82 -2.52 3.46
CA HIS A 74 3.99 -1.57 4.55
C HIS A 74 5.34 -1.79 5.23
N ASN A 75 6.14 -0.73 5.26
CA ASN A 75 7.37 -0.63 6.03
C ASN A 75 7.12 0.33 7.19
N GLY A 76 7.12 -0.18 8.44
CA GLY A 76 6.78 0.63 9.59
C GLY A 76 6.14 -0.15 10.71
N GLU A 77 5.64 0.60 11.69
CA GLU A 77 4.90 0.08 12.83
C GLU A 77 3.85 1.11 13.26
N LEU A 78 2.59 0.70 13.31
CA LEU A 78 1.47 1.55 13.70
C LEU A 78 1.26 1.51 15.21
N SER A 79 1.52 2.62 15.88
CA SER A 79 1.17 2.78 17.30
C SER A 79 -0.34 2.83 17.54
N SER A 80 -1.12 3.13 16.49
CA SER A 80 -2.59 3.14 16.52
C SER A 80 -3.26 1.82 16.12
N TYR A 81 -2.51 0.72 15.97
CA TYR A 81 -3.05 -0.57 15.49
C TYR A 81 -4.38 -0.97 16.16
N GLY A 82 -4.45 -0.95 17.49
CA GLY A 82 -5.63 -1.39 18.24
C GLY A 82 -6.89 -0.57 17.97
N ILE A 83 -6.76 0.76 17.88
CA ILE A 83 -7.91 1.63 17.60
C ILE A 83 -8.34 1.54 16.12
N ASN A 84 -7.36 1.44 15.20
CA ASN A 84 -7.64 1.30 13.77
C ASN A 84 -8.34 -0.03 13.47
N ARG A 85 -7.85 -1.13 14.06
CA ARG A 85 -8.49 -2.44 13.97
C ARG A 85 -9.94 -2.40 14.46
N ARG A 86 -10.18 -1.86 15.66
CA ARG A 86 -11.54 -1.76 16.22
C ARG A 86 -12.48 -0.96 15.32
N TYR A 87 -11.98 0.15 14.74
CA TYR A 87 -12.76 0.95 13.80
C TYR A 87 -13.16 0.11 12.58
N LEU A 88 -12.23 -0.61 11.96
CA LEU A 88 -12.52 -1.46 10.80
C LEU A 88 -13.48 -2.61 11.12
N GLU A 89 -13.37 -3.21 12.31
CA GLU A 89 -14.30 -4.26 12.75
C GLU A 89 -15.75 -3.75 12.82
N MET A 90 -15.98 -2.47 13.14
CA MET A 90 -17.31 -1.85 13.09
C MET A 90 -17.87 -1.74 11.66
N TYR A 91 -17.03 -1.79 10.64
CA TYR A 91 -17.43 -1.81 9.22
C TYR A 91 -17.51 -3.22 8.62
N GLY A 92 -17.41 -4.26 9.46
CA GLY A 92 -17.56 -5.67 9.07
C GLY A 92 -16.27 -6.34 8.59
N TYR A 93 -15.11 -5.68 8.69
CA TYR A 93 -13.82 -6.32 8.46
C TYR A 93 -13.47 -7.25 9.63
N LYS A 94 -12.70 -8.30 9.37
CA LYS A 94 -12.18 -9.20 10.40
C LYS A 94 -10.66 -9.23 10.28
N CYS A 95 -9.95 -8.63 11.23
CA CYS A 95 -8.49 -8.61 11.24
C CYS A 95 -7.97 -9.86 11.98
N THR A 96 -7.47 -10.83 11.23
CA THR A 96 -7.05 -12.14 11.79
C THR A 96 -5.53 -12.34 11.81
N MET A 97 -4.78 -11.55 11.03
CA MET A 97 -3.33 -11.76 10.85
C MET A 97 -2.48 -11.04 11.89
N GLN A 98 -3.09 -10.14 12.67
CA GLN A 98 -2.42 -9.36 13.71
C GLN A 98 -1.23 -8.55 13.16
N THR A 99 -1.40 -7.97 11.98
CA THR A 99 -0.40 -7.12 11.34
C THR A 99 -0.99 -5.75 11.03
N ASP A 100 -0.17 -4.72 11.12
CA ASP A 100 -0.53 -3.36 10.73
C ASP A 100 -0.93 -3.27 9.25
N THR A 101 -0.29 -4.07 8.42
CA THR A 101 -0.52 -4.10 6.98
C THR A 101 -1.91 -4.61 6.63
N GLU A 102 -2.46 -5.55 7.40
CA GLU A 102 -3.85 -5.98 7.25
C GLU A 102 -4.82 -4.83 7.54
N VAL A 103 -4.56 -4.08 8.62
CA VAL A 103 -5.34 -2.87 8.96
C VAL A 103 -5.24 -1.83 7.84
N MET A 104 -4.05 -1.59 7.29
CA MET A 104 -3.87 -0.67 6.17
C MET A 104 -4.61 -1.13 4.91
N ALA A 105 -4.53 -2.41 4.55
CA ALA A 105 -5.23 -2.95 3.38
C ALA A 105 -6.75 -2.77 3.49
N TYR A 106 -7.33 -3.05 4.66
CA TYR A 106 -8.76 -2.85 4.89
C TYR A 106 -9.15 -1.38 4.98
N ALA A 107 -8.28 -0.51 5.51
CA ALA A 107 -8.50 0.92 5.53
C ALA A 107 -8.51 1.53 4.12
N VAL A 108 -7.60 1.10 3.24
CA VAL A 108 -7.60 1.49 1.83
C VAL A 108 -8.88 1.03 1.14
N ASP A 109 -9.26 -0.23 1.33
CA ASP A 109 -10.51 -0.78 0.79
C ASP A 109 -11.75 0.01 1.24
N LEU A 110 -11.81 0.36 2.53
CA LEU A 110 -12.91 1.13 3.10
C LEU A 110 -12.97 2.54 2.50
N LEU A 111 -11.87 3.29 2.56
CA LEU A 111 -11.85 4.70 2.15
C LEU A 111 -12.01 4.86 0.64
N MET A 112 -11.22 4.13 -0.15
CA MET A 112 -11.18 4.34 -1.60
C MET A 112 -12.28 3.57 -2.31
N ARG A 113 -12.38 2.25 -2.10
CA ARG A 113 -13.34 1.41 -2.87
C ARG A 113 -14.77 1.49 -2.34
N ARG A 114 -14.97 1.43 -1.01
CA ARG A 114 -16.33 1.44 -0.44
C ARG A 114 -16.91 2.84 -0.26
N GLN A 115 -16.10 3.82 0.12
CA GLN A 115 -16.54 5.19 0.39
C GLN A 115 -16.24 6.17 -0.76
N GLY A 116 -15.41 5.79 -1.73
CA GLY A 116 -15.15 6.60 -2.92
C GLY A 116 -14.23 7.81 -2.70
N LEU A 117 -13.42 7.82 -1.64
CA LEU A 117 -12.48 8.91 -1.40
C LEU A 117 -11.37 8.92 -2.47
N SER A 118 -10.94 10.12 -2.84
CA SER A 118 -9.77 10.28 -3.70
C SER A 118 -8.48 9.89 -2.98
N VAL A 119 -7.40 9.67 -3.72
CA VAL A 119 -6.07 9.39 -3.17
C VAL A 119 -5.63 10.49 -2.21
N GLU A 120 -5.89 11.75 -2.56
CA GLU A 120 -5.53 12.91 -1.75
C GLU A 120 -6.31 12.96 -0.43
N MET A 121 -7.59 12.56 -0.44
CA MET A 121 -8.38 12.49 0.79
C MET A 121 -7.94 11.32 1.66
N MET A 122 -7.67 10.15 1.07
CA MET A 122 -7.13 8.99 1.80
C MET A 122 -5.78 9.34 2.43
N ALA A 123 -4.89 10.00 1.70
CA ALA A 123 -3.59 10.44 2.22
C ALA A 123 -3.75 11.40 3.41
N LYS A 124 -4.70 12.33 3.35
CA LYS A 124 -5.05 13.23 4.47
C LYS A 124 -5.71 12.54 5.65
N VAL A 125 -6.25 11.33 5.48
CA VAL A 125 -6.73 10.51 6.61
C VAL A 125 -5.56 9.74 7.22
N PHE A 126 -4.76 9.05 6.40
CA PHE A 126 -3.65 8.23 6.89
C PHE A 126 -2.54 9.08 7.51
N ALA A 127 -2.07 10.09 6.77
CA ALA A 127 -1.04 11.03 7.19
C ALA A 127 -1.66 12.40 7.51
N ALA A 128 -2.69 12.41 8.37
CA ALA A 128 -3.41 13.64 8.70
C ALA A 128 -2.46 14.74 9.20
N PRO A 129 -2.59 16.00 8.74
CA PRO A 129 -1.80 17.10 9.28
C PRO A 129 -2.07 17.33 10.79
N LEU A 130 -1.14 17.99 11.47
CA LEU A 130 -1.30 18.46 12.84
C LEU A 130 -2.35 19.58 12.89
N TRP A 131 -3.02 19.75 14.04
CA TRP A 131 -4.00 20.82 14.21
C TRP A 131 -3.41 22.21 13.94
N SER A 132 -2.18 22.47 14.39
CA SER A 132 -1.46 23.72 14.11
C SER A 132 -1.25 23.96 12.61
N GLU A 133 -0.91 22.91 11.85
CA GLU A 133 -0.76 23.01 10.39
C GLU A 133 -2.12 23.28 9.72
N ILE A 134 -3.19 22.65 10.20
CA ILE A 134 -4.57 22.85 9.72
C ILE A 134 -5.02 24.30 9.98
N ASP A 135 -4.70 24.87 11.13
CA ASP A 135 -5.04 26.24 11.52
C ASP A 135 -4.33 27.31 10.69
N GLU A 136 -3.23 26.96 10.02
CA GLU A 136 -2.50 27.85 9.11
C GLU A 136 -2.98 27.72 7.64
N MET A 137 -3.73 26.67 7.31
CA MET A 137 -4.25 26.47 5.95
C MET A 137 -5.31 27.51 5.58
N ASN A 138 -5.50 27.68 4.26
CA ASN A 138 -6.59 28.48 3.72
C ASN A 138 -7.97 27.92 4.16
N PRO A 139 -9.04 28.73 4.14
CA PRO A 139 -10.34 28.33 4.72
C PRO A 139 -10.92 27.03 4.18
N GLU A 140 -10.75 26.77 2.87
CA GLU A 140 -11.26 25.56 2.22
C GLU A 140 -10.48 24.31 2.68
N GLN A 141 -9.16 24.37 2.62
CA GLN A 141 -8.28 23.28 3.06
C GLN A 141 -8.41 23.02 4.56
N ARG A 142 -8.51 24.07 5.38
CA ARG A 142 -8.75 23.96 6.82
C ARG A 142 -10.04 23.20 7.08
N ARG A 143 -11.14 23.62 6.45
CA ARG A 143 -12.45 22.96 6.60
C ARG A 143 -12.37 21.49 6.22
N LEU A 144 -11.78 21.17 5.06
CA LEU A 144 -11.66 19.79 4.59
C LEU A 144 -10.83 18.92 5.55
N ASN A 145 -9.65 19.37 5.96
CA ASN A 145 -8.78 18.58 6.84
C ASN A 145 -9.38 18.41 8.24
N THR A 146 -10.06 19.43 8.78
CA THR A 146 -10.80 19.32 10.04
C THR A 146 -11.90 18.26 9.94
N LEU A 147 -12.68 18.27 8.86
CA LEU A 147 -13.76 17.29 8.64
C LEU A 147 -13.22 15.87 8.51
N LEU A 148 -12.17 15.67 7.71
CA LEU A 148 -11.53 14.35 7.55
C LEU A 148 -10.99 13.84 8.89
N ARG A 149 -10.25 14.68 9.63
CA ARG A 149 -9.64 14.30 10.90
C ARG A 149 -10.68 13.99 11.99
N GLN A 150 -11.81 14.70 12.01
CA GLN A 150 -12.91 14.41 12.95
C GLN A 150 -13.69 13.14 12.56
N THR A 151 -13.98 12.96 11.27
CA THR A 151 -14.75 11.81 10.76
C THR A 151 -14.00 10.50 10.90
N TYR A 152 -12.69 10.53 10.62
CA TYR A 152 -11.81 9.36 10.60
C TYR A 152 -10.83 9.33 11.77
N GLY A 153 -11.15 9.97 12.90
CA GLY A 153 -10.24 10.09 14.05
C GLY A 153 -9.69 8.75 14.56
N SER A 154 -10.49 7.68 14.50
CA SER A 154 -10.08 6.31 14.87
C SER A 154 -9.35 5.54 13.77
N LEU A 155 -9.27 6.09 12.56
CA LEU A 155 -8.59 5.51 11.39
C LEU A 155 -7.36 6.34 10.96
N LEU A 156 -6.92 7.30 11.77
CA LEU A 156 -5.64 7.97 11.56
C LEU A 156 -4.52 6.94 11.77
N MET A 157 -3.59 6.85 10.81
CA MET A 157 -2.45 5.93 10.87
C MET A 157 -1.32 6.61 11.64
N ASN A 158 -1.29 6.43 12.96
CA ASN A 158 -0.24 6.98 13.80
C ASN A 158 0.90 5.98 13.96
N GLY A 159 2.12 6.50 13.98
CA GLY A 159 3.35 5.71 13.95
C GLY A 159 4.11 5.87 12.63
N PRO A 160 5.37 5.43 12.58
CA PRO A 160 6.16 5.42 11.36
C PRO A 160 5.56 4.49 10.31
N PHE A 161 5.34 4.99 9.09
CA PHE A 161 4.96 4.13 7.97
C PHE A 161 5.43 4.67 6.62
N GLY A 162 5.82 3.74 5.75
CA GLY A 162 5.89 3.92 4.31
C GLY A 162 5.09 2.80 3.66
N ILE A 163 4.16 3.14 2.78
CA ILE A 163 3.29 2.18 2.11
C ILE A 163 3.38 2.33 0.60
N LEU A 164 3.27 1.20 -0.09
CA LEU A 164 2.87 1.18 -1.49
C LEU A 164 1.53 0.45 -1.57
N ILE A 165 0.57 1.11 -2.20
CA ILE A 165 -0.74 0.57 -2.53
C ILE A 165 -0.73 0.40 -4.03
N ALA A 166 -1.24 -0.73 -4.51
CA ALA A 166 -1.48 -0.91 -5.93
C ALA A 166 -2.85 -1.54 -6.17
N HIS A 167 -3.47 -1.14 -7.26
CA HIS A 167 -4.64 -1.81 -7.82
C HIS A 167 -4.62 -1.64 -9.34
N HIS A 168 -5.63 -2.15 -10.03
CA HIS A 168 -5.58 -2.25 -11.49
C HIS A 168 -5.35 -0.87 -12.16
N GLY A 169 -4.16 -0.69 -12.75
CA GLY A 169 -3.75 0.51 -13.48
C GLY A 169 -3.24 1.68 -12.62
N GLU A 170 -3.11 1.54 -11.30
CA GLU A 170 -2.67 2.61 -10.40
C GLU A 170 -1.78 2.11 -9.25
N MET A 171 -0.69 2.83 -8.99
CA MET A 171 0.19 2.62 -7.84
C MET A 171 0.32 3.92 -7.05
N ILE A 172 0.23 3.83 -5.72
CA ILE A 172 0.29 4.96 -4.80
C ILE A 172 1.37 4.68 -3.76
N GLY A 173 2.35 5.56 -3.66
CA GLY A 173 3.30 5.59 -2.55
C GLY A 173 2.91 6.67 -1.56
N LEU A 174 2.93 6.36 -0.27
CA LEU A 174 2.64 7.32 0.80
C LEU A 174 3.53 7.05 2.01
N THR A 175 3.94 8.12 2.68
CA THR A 175 4.66 8.06 3.96
C THR A 175 3.88 8.76 5.05
N ASP A 176 4.19 8.45 6.31
CA ASP A 176 3.66 9.15 7.46
C ASP A 176 3.97 10.66 7.41
N ARG A 177 3.20 11.43 8.20
CA ARG A 177 3.18 12.91 8.14
C ARG A 177 4.54 13.56 8.44
N ILE A 178 5.38 12.94 9.26
CA ILE A 178 6.71 13.46 9.63
C ILE A 178 7.84 12.67 8.97
N LYS A 179 7.51 11.70 8.10
CA LYS A 179 8.43 10.92 7.29
C LYS A 179 9.48 10.17 8.11
N LEU A 180 9.02 9.37 9.08
CA LEU A 180 9.89 8.50 9.86
C LEU A 180 10.42 7.30 9.06
N ARG A 181 9.77 6.97 7.93
CA ARG A 181 10.23 5.94 7.01
C ARG A 181 10.59 6.57 5.66
N PRO A 182 11.70 6.14 5.04
CA PRO A 182 12.08 6.69 3.76
C PRO A 182 11.15 6.15 2.67
N LEU A 183 10.80 7.05 1.76
CA LEU A 183 10.18 6.75 0.47
C LEU A 183 10.81 7.72 -0.53
N VAL A 184 11.35 7.17 -1.60
CA VAL A 184 11.86 7.92 -2.75
C VAL A 184 11.13 7.47 -4.00
N ALA A 185 11.05 8.38 -4.97
CA ALA A 185 10.40 8.15 -6.24
C ALA A 185 11.33 8.58 -7.39
N GLY A 186 11.21 7.88 -8.52
CA GLY A 186 11.97 8.20 -9.72
C GLY A 186 11.24 7.76 -10.98
N THR A 187 11.57 8.36 -12.11
CA THR A 187 10.99 8.01 -13.40
C THR A 187 12.06 7.75 -14.44
N ARG A 188 11.83 6.78 -15.32
CA ARG A 188 12.62 6.55 -16.53
C ARG A 188 11.68 6.18 -17.67
N GLY A 189 11.56 7.04 -18.68
CA GLY A 189 10.56 6.90 -19.73
C GLY A 189 9.15 6.79 -19.17
N ASP A 190 8.45 5.69 -19.47
CA ASP A 190 7.09 5.42 -18.99
C ASP A 190 7.04 4.63 -17.67
N ILE A 191 8.18 4.39 -17.01
CA ILE A 191 8.25 3.62 -15.76
C ILE A 191 8.38 4.57 -14.56
N LEU A 192 7.51 4.38 -13.57
CA LEU A 192 7.61 4.96 -12.24
C LEU A 192 8.23 3.93 -11.28
N TYR A 193 9.25 4.35 -10.54
CA TYR A 193 9.86 3.59 -9.47
C TYR A 193 9.52 4.25 -8.13
N MET A 194 9.19 3.44 -7.13
CA MET A 194 9.06 3.85 -5.73
C MET A 194 9.77 2.83 -4.84
N SER A 195 10.57 3.29 -3.88
CA SER A 195 11.43 2.44 -3.05
C SER A 195 11.73 3.13 -1.73
N SER A 196 12.12 2.35 -0.72
CA SER A 196 12.70 2.87 0.52
C SER A 196 14.06 3.55 0.26
N GLU A 197 14.79 3.11 -0.77
CA GLU A 197 16.15 3.58 -1.06
C GLU A 197 16.38 3.77 -2.57
N GLU A 198 17.21 4.75 -2.92
CA GLU A 198 17.60 5.06 -4.30
C GLU A 198 18.47 3.95 -4.92
N ALA A 199 19.32 3.30 -4.11
CA ALA A 199 20.22 2.25 -4.59
C ALA A 199 19.47 1.10 -5.28
N ALA A 200 18.34 0.69 -4.72
CA ALA A 200 17.49 -0.34 -5.32
C ALA A 200 16.92 0.08 -6.69
N MET A 201 16.57 1.36 -6.86
CA MET A 201 16.10 1.88 -8.16
C MET A 201 17.23 1.90 -9.19
N ARG A 202 18.42 2.33 -8.78
CA ARG A 202 19.58 2.41 -9.67
C ARG A 202 20.15 1.06 -10.05
N LEU A 203 19.94 0.04 -9.22
CA LEU A 203 20.31 -1.33 -9.56
C LEU A 203 19.54 -1.82 -10.81
N VAL A 204 18.25 -1.51 -10.91
CA VAL A 204 17.40 -1.92 -12.04
C VAL A 204 17.35 -0.88 -13.18
N SER A 205 17.55 0.39 -12.87
CA SER A 205 17.60 1.49 -13.84
C SER A 205 18.74 2.44 -13.48
N PRO A 206 19.98 2.21 -13.98
CA PRO A 206 21.17 2.98 -13.60
C PRO A 206 21.03 4.50 -13.78
N SER A 207 20.24 4.91 -14.77
CA SER A 207 19.88 6.31 -15.01
C SER A 207 18.38 6.54 -14.79
N LEU A 208 18.05 7.70 -14.24
CA LEU A 208 16.69 8.18 -14.01
C LEU A 208 16.55 9.55 -14.67
N ASP A 209 15.37 9.83 -15.23
CA ASP A 209 15.05 11.14 -15.82
C ASP A 209 14.68 12.14 -14.72
N LYS A 210 13.98 11.65 -13.69
CA LYS A 210 13.68 12.40 -12.47
C LYS A 210 13.88 11.50 -11.26
N PHE A 211 14.31 12.12 -10.17
CA PHE A 211 14.42 11.51 -8.86
C PHE A 211 14.03 12.55 -7.82
N TRP A 212 13.21 12.15 -6.85
CA TRP A 212 12.81 13.03 -5.77
C TRP A 212 12.43 12.24 -4.52
N SER A 213 12.35 12.95 -3.40
CA SER A 213 11.91 12.40 -2.12
C SER A 213 10.63 13.14 -1.69
N PRO A 214 9.44 12.53 -1.81
CA PRO A 214 8.17 13.19 -1.46
C PRO A 214 8.15 13.65 -0.01
N ARG A 215 7.40 14.72 0.31
CA ARG A 215 7.23 15.18 1.70
C ARG A 215 6.41 14.18 2.51
N GLY A 216 6.49 14.30 3.84
CA GLY A 216 5.60 13.56 4.74
C GLY A 216 4.13 13.76 4.38
N GLY A 217 3.36 12.69 4.27
CA GLY A 217 1.95 12.73 3.88
C GLY A 217 1.64 13.14 2.43
N GLU A 218 2.66 13.39 1.59
CA GLU A 218 2.47 13.68 0.17
C GLU A 218 2.41 12.36 -0.62
N PRO A 219 1.28 12.05 -1.29
CA PRO A 219 1.19 10.83 -2.09
C PRO A 219 1.93 10.99 -3.42
N VAL A 220 2.64 9.93 -3.83
CA VAL A 220 3.15 9.76 -5.19
C VAL A 220 2.22 8.80 -5.92
N VAL A 221 1.72 9.19 -7.09
CA VAL A 221 0.72 8.39 -7.83
C VAL A 221 1.20 8.12 -9.25
N GLY A 222 1.29 6.85 -9.63
CA GLY A 222 1.46 6.40 -11.01
C GLY A 222 0.18 5.81 -11.55
N LYS A 223 -0.22 6.19 -12.77
CA LYS A 223 -1.40 5.64 -13.45
C LYS A 223 -1.06 5.25 -14.88
N LEU A 224 -1.69 4.17 -15.37
CA LEU A 224 -1.67 3.86 -16.80
C LEU A 224 -2.42 4.95 -17.58
N ARG A 225 -1.84 5.41 -18.70
CA ARG A 225 -2.46 6.43 -19.57
C ARG A 225 -3.80 5.97 -20.17
N SER A 226 -3.95 4.67 -20.44
CA SER A 226 -5.20 4.07 -20.93
C SER A 226 -5.23 2.57 -20.61
N GLN A 227 -6.23 2.16 -19.84
CA GLN A 227 -6.46 0.77 -19.44
C GLN A 227 -6.86 -0.11 -20.64
N LYS A 228 -7.74 0.41 -21.51
CA LYS A 228 -8.17 -0.25 -22.76
C LYS A 228 -7.02 -0.49 -23.74
N ALA A 229 -6.12 0.47 -23.89
CA ALA A 229 -4.97 0.32 -24.79
C ALA A 229 -4.00 -0.76 -24.28
N PHE A 230 -3.82 -0.83 -22.96
CA PHE A 230 -2.98 -1.84 -22.33
C PHE A 230 -3.57 -3.26 -22.43
N GLU A 231 -4.86 -3.43 -22.12
CA GLU A 231 -5.56 -4.71 -22.28
C GLU A 231 -5.52 -5.22 -23.73
N THR A 232 -5.64 -4.31 -24.71
CA THR A 232 -5.52 -4.64 -26.14
C THR A 232 -4.11 -5.10 -26.52
N ALA A 233 -3.08 -4.43 -25.97
CA ALA A 233 -1.66 -4.77 -26.23
C ALA A 233 -1.23 -6.08 -25.56
N MET A 234 -1.79 -6.42 -24.39
CA MET A 234 -1.51 -7.69 -23.70
C MET A 234 -2.36 -8.85 -24.22
N GLY A 235 -3.58 -8.59 -24.72
CA GLY A 235 -4.46 -9.61 -25.30
C GLY A 235 -4.03 -10.13 -26.68
N THR A 236 -3.10 -9.45 -27.35
CA THR A 236 -2.52 -9.88 -28.65
C THR A 236 -1.28 -10.76 -28.50
N ARG A 237 -0.78 -10.97 -27.28
CA ARG A 237 0.27 -11.96 -26.97
C ARG A 237 -0.35 -13.21 -26.34
N ARG A 238 -1.04 -14.01 -27.15
CA ARG A 238 -1.37 -15.41 -26.87
C ARG A 238 -1.09 -16.24 -28.10
#